data_AF-A0AAD3VRI2-F1
#
_entry.id   AF-A0AAD3VRI2-F1
#
_cell.length_a   1.000
_cell.length_b   1.000
_cell.length_c   1.000
_cell.angle_alpha   90.00
_cell.angle_beta   90.00
_cell.angle_gamma   90.00
#
_symmetry.space_group_name_H-M   'P 1'
#
loop_
_entity.id
_entity.type
_entity.pdbx_description
1 polymer ?
#
loop_
_entity_poly.entity_id
_entity_poly.type
_entity_poly.pdbx_seq_one_letter_code
_entity_poly.pdbx_strand_id
1 'polypeptide(L)'
;MTHRHKRATMLAVLTMLTLVGLLAITVTACLGRESGKTGREGANLEEGAQEGVVYENLEYGFKFSLPDGWKGYSVELDEWIGTNVDGSEGQDPCPNGPIITIRHPEWTEDKPRQDIPIMVFTLDQWAELSEGRFSVGAAPVGPTELGRNDAYVFALPARYNYAFLEGYAEVQGILDGNPLEVWDLHKAT
;
A
#
# COMPACT_ATOMS: atom_id res chain seq x y z
N MET A 1 -15.91 -62.19 24.55
CA MET A 1 -17.36 -61.96 24.39
C MET A 1 -17.63 -61.45 22.99
N THR A 2 -18.46 -62.22 22.29
CA THR A 2 -19.17 -61.91 21.04
C THR A 2 -19.63 -60.45 20.93
N HIS A 3 -19.59 -59.82 19.75
CA HIS A 3 -20.70 -59.83 18.77
C HIS A 3 -20.51 -58.81 17.61
N ARG A 4 -20.72 -59.28 16.37
CA ARG A 4 -21.33 -58.65 15.17
C ARG A 4 -20.65 -57.43 14.49
N HIS A 5 -20.15 -57.61 13.27
CA HIS A 5 -20.81 -57.45 11.94
C HIS A 5 -20.94 -55.97 11.52
N LYS A 6 -20.58 -55.51 10.30
CA LYS A 6 -20.88 -56.05 8.97
C LYS A 6 -19.84 -55.63 7.91
N ARG A 7 -19.73 -56.46 6.88
CA ARG A 7 -18.99 -56.30 5.62
C ARG A 7 -19.74 -55.35 4.67
N ALA A 8 -19.01 -54.66 3.77
CA ALA A 8 -19.19 -54.66 2.30
C ALA A 8 -18.30 -53.55 1.68
N THR A 9 -17.26 -53.85 0.90
CA THR A 9 -17.24 -53.94 -0.60
C THR A 9 -17.76 -52.65 -1.24
N MET A 10 -17.01 -51.90 -2.07
CA MET A 10 -16.59 -52.32 -3.40
C MET A 10 -15.58 -51.35 -4.03
N LEU A 11 -14.66 -51.96 -4.77
CA LEU A 11 -13.57 -51.43 -5.58
C LEU A 11 -14.09 -50.89 -6.92
N ALA A 12 -13.53 -49.79 -7.45
CA ALA A 12 -13.49 -49.54 -8.89
C ALA A 12 -12.29 -48.65 -9.25
N VAL A 13 -11.26 -49.31 -9.78
CA VAL A 13 -10.12 -48.75 -10.51
C VAL A 13 -10.59 -48.40 -11.91
N LEU A 14 -10.22 -47.24 -12.46
CA LEU A 14 -10.20 -47.05 -13.91
C LEU A 14 -8.99 -46.22 -14.35
N THR A 15 -8.11 -46.90 -15.06
CA THR A 15 -6.86 -46.46 -15.69
C THR A 15 -7.08 -46.12 -17.18
N MET A 16 -6.28 -45.16 -17.68
CA MET A 16 -5.77 -45.01 -19.06
C MET A 16 -6.76 -44.96 -20.25
N LEU A 17 -6.65 -43.97 -21.14
CA LEU A 17 -5.74 -43.97 -22.31
C LEU A 17 -6.07 -42.79 -23.23
N THR A 18 -5.03 -42.28 -23.87
CA THR A 18 -4.93 -41.19 -24.85
C THR A 18 -5.74 -41.40 -26.14
N LEU A 19 -6.22 -40.31 -26.75
CA LEU A 19 -6.29 -40.24 -28.22
C LEU A 19 -6.00 -38.82 -28.72
N VAL A 20 -4.87 -38.71 -29.43
CA VAL A 20 -4.47 -37.59 -30.28
C VAL A 20 -5.27 -37.67 -31.57
N GLY A 21 -5.95 -36.59 -31.96
CA GLY A 21 -6.59 -36.45 -33.26
C GLY A 21 -6.01 -35.26 -34.01
N LEU A 22 -4.95 -35.48 -34.78
CA LEU A 22 -4.54 -34.58 -35.86
C LEU A 22 -5.56 -34.71 -36.99
N LEU A 23 -6.15 -33.60 -37.43
CA LEU A 23 -6.76 -33.50 -38.75
C LEU A 23 -6.06 -32.39 -39.53
N ALA A 24 -5.17 -32.79 -40.43
CA ALA A 24 -4.64 -31.93 -41.47
C ALA A 24 -5.68 -31.85 -42.60
N ILE A 25 -6.10 -30.63 -42.96
CA ILE A 25 -6.73 -30.36 -44.25
C ILE A 25 -5.87 -29.32 -44.96
N THR A 26 -5.36 -29.72 -46.11
CA THR A 26 -4.50 -28.96 -47.00
C THR A 26 -5.31 -28.35 -48.15
N VAL A 27 -4.76 -27.24 -48.67
CA VAL A 27 -4.91 -26.65 -50.02
C VAL A 27 -6.18 -25.81 -50.28
N THR A 28 -6.02 -24.50 -50.46
CA THR A 28 -5.96 -23.85 -51.79
C THR A 28 -5.94 -22.33 -51.63
N ALA A 29 -4.84 -21.71 -52.07
CA ALA A 29 -4.74 -20.28 -52.29
C ALA A 29 -5.50 -19.90 -53.58
N CYS A 30 -6.50 -19.02 -53.47
CA CYS A 30 -7.05 -18.26 -54.59
C CYS A 30 -6.96 -16.77 -54.23
N LEU A 31 -6.12 -16.05 -54.98
CA LEU A 31 -6.08 -14.58 -55.00
C LEU A 31 -7.34 -14.04 -55.66
N GLY A 32 -7.94 -12.96 -55.12
CA GLY A 32 -8.99 -12.24 -55.83
C GLY A 32 -9.86 -11.26 -55.04
N ARG A 33 -9.29 -10.08 -54.76
CA ARG A 33 -9.85 -8.72 -55.02
C ARG A 33 -11.08 -8.17 -54.24
N GLU A 34 -10.78 -7.04 -53.57
CA GLU A 34 -11.52 -5.80 -53.24
C GLU A 34 -12.79 -5.72 -52.35
N SER A 35 -12.64 -4.79 -51.40
CA SER A 35 -13.57 -3.74 -50.97
C SER A 35 -14.38 -3.97 -49.70
N GLY A 36 -14.06 -3.18 -48.69
CA GLY A 36 -14.83 -3.09 -47.44
C GLY A 36 -14.10 -2.26 -46.40
N LYS A 37 -14.16 -0.93 -46.54
CA LYS A 37 -13.86 0.02 -45.46
C LYS A 37 -14.68 -0.34 -44.23
N THR A 38 -14.02 -0.64 -43.12
CA THR A 38 -14.53 -0.35 -41.78
C THR A 38 -13.36 0.12 -40.95
N GLY A 39 -13.41 1.41 -40.58
CA GLY A 39 -12.44 2.03 -39.71
C GLY A 39 -12.39 1.28 -38.40
N ARG A 40 -11.21 0.78 -38.05
CA ARG A 40 -10.91 0.36 -36.69
C ARG A 40 -10.38 1.60 -36.00
N GLU A 41 -11.31 2.34 -35.40
CA GLU A 41 -11.04 3.36 -34.41
C GLU A 41 -10.23 2.68 -33.30
N GLY A 42 -8.93 2.93 -33.31
CA GLY A 42 -8.09 2.65 -32.16
C GLY A 42 -8.58 3.58 -31.08
N ALA A 43 -9.31 3.02 -30.10
CA ALA A 43 -9.55 3.70 -28.85
C ALA A 43 -8.17 3.97 -28.23
N ASN A 44 -7.68 5.18 -28.47
CA ASN A 44 -6.69 5.80 -27.62
C ASN A 44 -7.39 5.92 -26.26
N LEU A 45 -7.17 4.94 -25.40
CA LEU A 45 -7.35 5.14 -23.98
C LEU A 45 -6.22 6.09 -23.60
N GLU A 46 -6.45 7.39 -23.82
CA GLU A 46 -5.78 8.40 -23.04
C GLU A 46 -6.24 8.17 -21.61
N GLU A 47 -5.45 7.35 -20.90
CA GLU A 47 -5.39 7.37 -19.45
C GLU A 47 -5.00 8.80 -19.10
N GLY A 48 -6.03 9.63 -18.93
CA GLY A 48 -5.86 11.02 -18.55
C GLY A 48 -5.01 11.04 -17.32
N ALA A 49 -3.80 11.59 -17.44
CA ALA A 49 -2.97 11.90 -16.30
C ALA A 49 -3.83 12.76 -15.38
N GLN A 50 -4.36 12.17 -14.31
CA GLN A 50 -5.08 12.91 -13.28
C GLN A 50 -4.10 13.97 -12.78
N GLU A 51 -4.49 15.25 -12.90
CA GLU A 51 -3.63 16.37 -12.53
C GLU A 51 -3.60 16.48 -11.01
N GLY A 52 -2.80 15.61 -10.37
CA GLY A 52 -2.66 15.55 -8.92
C GLY A 52 -2.16 16.86 -8.28
N VAL A 53 -2.25 16.91 -6.95
CA VAL A 53 -1.61 17.94 -6.13
C VAL A 53 -0.43 17.35 -5.38
N VAL A 54 0.52 18.22 -4.99
CA VAL A 54 1.70 17.82 -4.24
C VAL A 54 1.68 18.50 -2.89
N TYR A 55 1.88 17.72 -1.83
CA TYR A 55 2.30 18.23 -0.54
C TYR A 55 3.82 18.24 -0.47
N GLU A 56 4.40 19.35 -0.04
CA GLU A 56 5.85 19.51 0.07
C GLU A 56 6.22 19.96 1.48
N ASN A 57 7.20 19.28 2.07
CA ASN A 57 7.75 19.62 3.37
C ASN A 57 9.26 19.83 3.26
N LEU A 58 9.65 21.10 3.22
CA LEU A 58 11.06 21.52 3.12
C LEU A 58 11.86 21.29 4.41
N GLU A 59 11.19 21.22 5.57
CA GLU A 59 11.84 21.01 6.87
C GLU A 59 12.42 19.59 6.96
N TYR A 60 11.63 18.59 6.57
CA TYR A 60 12.05 17.19 6.65
C TYR A 60 12.60 16.64 5.34
N GLY A 61 12.39 17.33 4.22
CA GLY A 61 13.02 16.99 2.94
C GLY A 61 12.25 15.96 2.13
N PHE A 62 10.93 16.12 2.01
CA PHE A 62 10.10 15.25 1.19
C PHE A 62 8.93 15.97 0.51
N LYS A 63 8.42 15.36 -0.55
CA LYS A 63 7.13 15.68 -1.15
C LYS A 63 6.28 14.41 -1.30
N PHE A 64 4.97 14.61 -1.33
CA PHE A 64 3.98 13.54 -1.39
C PHE A 64 2.95 13.87 -2.47
N SER A 65 2.88 13.01 -3.49
CA SER A 65 1.94 13.16 -4.60
C SER A 65 0.55 12.65 -4.21
N LEU A 66 -0.48 13.45 -4.49
CA LEU A 66 -1.87 13.19 -4.16
C LEU A 66 -2.74 13.33 -5.41
N PRO A 67 -3.84 12.56 -5.53
CA PRO A 67 -4.73 12.67 -6.67
C PRO A 67 -5.56 13.96 -6.61
N ASP A 68 -6.21 14.29 -7.73
CA ASP A 68 -7.08 15.47 -7.90
C ASP A 68 -8.08 15.69 -6.75
N GLY A 69 -8.66 14.60 -6.23
CA GLY A 69 -9.66 14.63 -5.14
C GLY A 69 -9.14 15.21 -3.82
N TRP A 70 -7.82 15.35 -3.68
CA TRP A 70 -7.17 15.93 -2.50
C TRP A 70 -6.89 17.43 -2.66
N LYS A 71 -7.29 18.06 -3.77
CA LYS A 71 -7.24 19.52 -3.92
C LYS A 71 -7.96 20.19 -2.74
N GLY A 72 -7.22 21.01 -1.98
CA GLY A 72 -7.72 21.66 -0.77
C GLY A 72 -7.49 20.88 0.53
N TYR A 73 -6.64 19.84 0.52
CA TYR A 73 -6.19 19.18 1.74
C TYR A 73 -5.64 20.19 2.77
N SER A 74 -5.74 19.83 4.05
CA SER A 74 -5.08 20.55 5.15
C SER A 74 -4.00 19.69 5.79
N VAL A 75 -3.15 20.30 6.61
CA VAL A 75 -2.10 19.59 7.35
C VAL A 75 -2.32 19.79 8.83
N GLU A 76 -2.27 18.70 9.58
CA GLU A 76 -2.24 18.72 11.03
C GLU A 76 -0.94 18.14 11.55
N LEU A 77 -0.45 18.72 12.65
CA LEU A 77 0.77 18.34 13.31
C LEU A 77 0.43 17.78 14.69
N ASP A 78 0.96 16.61 14.98
CA ASP A 78 0.87 15.93 16.26
C ASP A 78 2.22 15.29 16.59
N GLU A 79 2.31 14.56 17.70
CA GLU A 79 3.51 13.89 18.16
C GLU A 79 3.23 12.42 18.48
N TRP A 80 4.11 11.52 18.05
CA TRP A 80 4.12 10.15 18.54
C TRP A 80 4.99 10.06 19.78
N ILE A 81 4.55 9.27 20.76
CA ILE A 81 5.31 8.99 21.98
C ILE A 81 5.57 7.48 22.04
N GLY A 82 6.83 7.12 22.18
CA GLY A 82 7.29 5.75 22.36
C GLY A 82 7.15 5.25 23.79
N THR A 83 7.29 3.95 23.96
CA THR A 83 7.36 3.28 25.27
C THR A 83 8.64 2.46 25.33
N ASN A 84 9.49 2.72 26.33
CA ASN A 84 10.72 1.97 26.53
C ASN A 84 10.41 0.51 26.90
N VAL A 85 11.09 -0.44 26.26
CA VAL A 85 10.84 -1.89 26.46
C VAL A 85 11.66 -2.46 27.62
N ASP A 86 12.72 -1.78 28.04
CA ASP A 86 13.65 -2.21 29.09
C ASP A 86 13.15 -2.00 30.53
N GLY A 87 11.94 -1.46 30.71
CA GLY A 87 11.34 -1.20 32.02
C GLY A 87 11.97 -0.03 32.76
N SER A 88 12.74 0.84 32.08
CA SER A 88 13.30 2.09 32.61
C SER A 88 12.25 3.21 32.82
N GLU A 89 10.99 2.84 33.05
CA GLU A 89 9.88 3.79 33.22
C GLU A 89 10.25 4.87 34.24
N GLY A 90 10.37 6.12 33.76
CA GLY A 90 10.65 7.29 34.59
C GLY A 90 12.12 7.67 34.80
N GLN A 91 13.09 7.00 34.16
CA GLN A 91 14.51 7.40 34.20
C GLN A 91 14.97 8.18 32.97
N ASP A 92 14.51 7.78 31.78
CA ASP A 92 14.78 8.49 30.51
C ASP A 92 13.47 9.02 29.89
N PRO A 93 13.51 10.17 29.20
CA PRO A 93 12.34 10.66 28.47
C PRO A 93 11.97 9.65 27.37
N CYS A 94 10.69 9.32 27.24
CA CYS A 94 10.21 8.47 26.17
C CYS A 94 10.61 9.07 24.81
N PRO A 95 11.15 8.26 23.87
CA PRO A 95 11.38 8.69 22.50
C PRO A 95 10.11 9.27 21.91
N ASN A 96 10.22 10.36 21.17
CA ASN A 96 9.08 11.01 20.53
C ASN A 96 9.50 11.64 19.20
N GLY A 97 8.51 12.00 18.39
CA GLY A 97 8.75 12.67 17.13
C GLY A 97 7.45 13.09 16.44
N PRO A 98 7.55 13.84 15.32
CA PRO A 98 6.39 14.42 14.69
C PRO A 98 5.53 13.38 13.97
N ILE A 99 4.22 13.63 13.97
CA ILE A 99 3.26 13.05 13.05
C ILE A 99 2.71 14.19 12.18
N ILE A 100 2.92 14.10 10.88
CA ILE A 100 2.35 15.01 9.88
C ILE A 100 1.15 14.31 9.27
N THR A 101 -0.05 14.84 9.48
CA THR A 101 -1.28 14.28 8.91
C THR A 101 -1.75 15.13 7.75
N ILE A 102 -1.74 14.56 6.55
CA ILE A 102 -2.40 15.15 5.38
C ILE A 102 -3.88 14.81 5.50
N ARG A 103 -4.70 15.82 5.81
CA ARG A 103 -6.13 15.66 6.03
C ARG A 103 -6.92 15.79 4.74
N HIS A 104 -7.82 14.82 4.51
CA HIS A 104 -8.69 14.86 3.35
C HIS A 104 -9.58 16.12 3.35
N PRO A 105 -9.76 16.82 2.22
CA PRO A 105 -10.57 18.06 2.15
C PRO A 105 -12.06 17.90 2.52
N GLU A 106 -12.54 16.66 2.62
CA GLU A 106 -13.93 16.31 2.94
C GLU A 106 -14.07 15.76 4.37
N TRP A 107 -12.98 15.74 5.13
CA TRP A 107 -13.01 15.27 6.51
C TRP A 107 -13.83 16.23 7.38
N THR A 108 -14.71 15.68 8.22
CA THR A 108 -15.40 16.40 9.30
C THR A 108 -15.49 15.52 10.55
N GLU A 109 -15.73 16.14 11.71
CA GLU A 109 -15.94 15.38 12.97
C GLU A 109 -17.14 14.43 12.89
N ASP A 110 -18.23 14.85 12.22
CA ASP A 110 -19.45 14.05 12.05
C ASP A 110 -19.27 12.93 11.00
N LYS A 111 -18.39 13.14 10.02
CA LYS A 111 -18.15 12.24 8.90
C LYS A 111 -16.64 12.11 8.65
N PRO A 112 -15.93 11.40 9.55
CA PRO A 112 -14.48 11.25 9.42
C PRO A 112 -14.14 10.44 8.16
N ARG A 113 -13.21 10.98 7.39
CA ARG A 113 -12.61 10.32 6.22
C ARG A 113 -11.18 9.90 6.56
N GLN A 114 -10.63 8.92 5.87
CA GLN A 114 -9.27 8.45 6.12
C GLN A 114 -8.26 9.53 5.70
N ASP A 115 -7.47 9.98 6.66
CA ASP A 115 -6.30 10.84 6.43
C ASP A 115 -5.05 10.00 6.13
N ILE A 116 -3.97 10.68 5.70
CA ILE A 116 -2.64 10.09 5.49
C ILE A 116 -1.67 10.59 6.58
N PRO A 117 -1.48 9.83 7.67
CA PRO A 117 -0.50 10.17 8.69
C PRO A 117 0.91 9.73 8.28
N ILE A 118 1.90 10.60 8.48
CA ILE A 118 3.32 10.35 8.22
C ILE A 118 4.07 10.61 9.53
N MET A 119 4.55 9.55 10.15
CA MET A 119 5.46 9.64 11.28
C MET A 119 6.87 9.94 10.76
N VAL A 120 7.56 10.84 11.45
CA VAL A 120 8.95 11.16 11.16
C VAL A 120 9.83 10.64 12.30
N PHE A 121 10.87 9.91 11.93
CA PHE A 121 11.88 9.39 12.85
C PHE A 121 13.25 9.90 12.43
N THR A 122 14.14 10.17 13.37
CA THR A 122 15.58 10.24 13.05
C THR A 122 16.10 8.84 12.70
N LEU A 123 17.25 8.77 12.03
CA LEU A 123 17.88 7.48 11.72
C LEU A 123 18.17 6.64 12.98
N ASP A 124 18.61 7.27 14.07
CA ASP A 124 18.90 6.61 15.34
C ASP A 124 17.61 6.09 16.00
N GLN A 125 16.55 6.89 16.01
CA GLN A 125 15.24 6.47 16.53
C GLN A 125 14.69 5.28 15.75
N TRP A 126 14.83 5.26 14.42
CA TRP A 126 14.38 4.13 13.61
C TRP A 126 15.20 2.86 13.88
N ALA A 127 16.52 2.98 14.06
CA ALA A 127 17.37 1.86 14.44
C ALA A 127 16.97 1.29 15.82
N GLU A 128 16.75 2.17 16.80
CA GLU A 128 16.26 1.83 18.14
C GLU A 128 14.92 1.11 18.13
N LEU A 129 13.97 1.61 17.35
CA LEU A 129 12.67 0.99 17.14
C LEU A 129 12.81 -0.40 16.51
N SER A 130 13.68 -0.54 15.51
CA SER A 130 13.93 -1.81 14.81
C SER A 130 14.61 -2.85 15.70
N GLU A 131 15.42 -2.41 16.65
CA GLU A 131 16.06 -3.24 17.68
C GLU A 131 15.12 -3.58 18.85
N GLY A 132 13.92 -2.98 18.89
CA GLY A 132 12.96 -3.16 19.97
C GLY A 132 13.36 -2.50 21.28
N ARG A 133 14.20 -1.46 21.23
CA ARG A 133 14.57 -0.66 22.42
C ARG A 133 13.38 0.14 22.95
N PHE A 134 12.52 0.60 22.04
CA PHE A 134 11.21 1.13 22.36
C PHE A 134 10.16 0.63 21.36
N SER A 135 8.89 0.80 21.69
CA SER A 135 7.76 0.57 20.78
C SER A 135 6.96 1.85 20.59
N VAL A 136 6.21 1.95 19.48
CA VAL A 136 5.26 3.04 19.27
C VAL A 136 3.86 2.46 19.06
N GLY A 137 2.93 2.90 19.90
CA GLY A 137 1.57 2.36 19.95
C GLY A 137 1.49 0.97 20.59
N ALA A 138 0.26 0.50 20.81
CA ALA A 138 -0.03 -0.78 21.45
C ALA A 138 -0.19 -1.96 20.46
N ALA A 139 0.06 -1.74 19.16
CA ALA A 139 -0.12 -2.76 18.14
C ALA A 139 1.04 -3.79 18.20
N PRO A 140 0.78 -5.08 17.88
CA PRO A 140 1.83 -6.10 17.80
C PRO A 140 2.73 -5.96 16.56
N VAL A 141 2.48 -4.95 15.73
CA VAL A 141 3.24 -4.61 14.53
C VAL A 141 3.62 -3.14 14.62
N GLY A 142 4.82 -2.80 14.19
CA GLY A 142 5.33 -1.44 14.21
C GLY A 142 4.88 -0.60 13.01
N PRO A 143 5.27 0.68 12.98
CA PRO A 143 5.19 1.52 11.80
C PRO A 143 5.84 0.88 10.57
N THR A 144 5.32 1.20 9.39
CA THR A 144 5.86 0.72 8.10
C THR A 144 6.61 1.85 7.40
N GLU A 145 7.85 1.61 6.99
CA GLU A 145 8.63 2.61 6.26
C GLU A 145 8.00 2.94 4.90
N LEU A 146 7.86 4.25 4.62
CA LEU A 146 7.45 4.81 3.34
C LEU A 146 8.67 5.25 2.51
N GLY A 147 9.73 5.71 3.17
CA GLY A 147 10.99 6.13 2.56
C GLY A 147 11.90 6.82 3.56
N ARG A 148 13.10 7.19 3.14
CA ARG A 148 14.10 7.86 4.00
C ARG A 148 15.05 8.76 3.21
N ASN A 149 15.55 9.81 3.85
CA ASN A 149 16.69 10.59 3.36
C ASN A 149 17.90 10.45 4.29
N ASP A 150 18.88 11.34 4.17
CA ASP A 150 20.10 11.37 4.97
C ASP A 150 19.90 11.73 6.46
N ALA A 151 18.72 12.20 6.86
CA ALA A 151 18.42 12.63 8.23
C ALA A 151 17.25 11.88 8.87
N TYR A 152 16.25 11.48 8.07
CA TYR A 152 14.96 11.02 8.56
C TYR A 152 14.45 9.76 7.85
N VAL A 153 13.67 8.97 8.59
CA VAL A 153 12.80 7.91 8.07
C VAL A 153 11.36 8.36 8.18
N PHE A 154 10.62 8.27 7.08
CA PHE A 154 9.20 8.53 6.99
C PHE A 154 8.46 7.20 7.09
N ALA A 155 7.50 7.10 8.00
CA ALA A 155 6.79 5.86 8.23
C ALA A 155 5.29 6.07 8.42
N LEU A 156 4.52 5.08 8.02
CA LEU A 156 3.08 4.99 8.24
C LEU A 156 2.84 4.35 9.61
N PRO A 157 1.98 4.94 10.48
CA PRO A 157 1.60 4.31 11.74
C PRO A 157 1.10 2.88 11.57
N ALA A 158 1.40 2.04 12.55
CA ALA A 158 0.81 0.71 12.62
C ALA A 158 -0.72 0.81 12.57
N ARG A 159 -1.35 0.00 11.70
CA ARG A 159 -2.81 -0.07 11.61
C ARG A 159 -3.51 1.27 11.32
N TYR A 160 -2.85 2.18 10.59
CA TYR A 160 -3.39 3.52 10.26
C TYR A 160 -4.81 3.52 9.65
N ASN A 161 -5.21 2.44 8.97
CA ASN A 161 -6.52 2.28 8.31
C ASN A 161 -7.46 1.28 9.01
N TYR A 162 -7.15 0.85 10.24
CA TYR A 162 -7.91 -0.21 10.93
C TYR A 162 -9.31 0.22 11.40
N ALA A 163 -9.58 1.52 11.43
CA ALA A 163 -10.93 2.05 11.66
C ALA A 163 -11.85 1.90 10.44
N PHE A 164 -11.32 1.54 9.26
CA PHE A 164 -12.06 1.41 8.01
C PHE A 164 -12.94 2.62 7.70
N LEU A 165 -12.42 3.83 7.95
CA LEU A 165 -13.11 5.09 7.65
C LEU A 165 -13.42 5.21 6.15
N GLU A 166 -14.36 6.08 5.80
CA GLU A 166 -14.58 6.42 4.39
C GLU A 166 -13.24 6.83 3.74
N GLY A 167 -13.00 6.43 2.49
CA GLY A 167 -11.74 6.73 1.81
C GLY A 167 -10.54 5.85 2.19
N TYR A 168 -10.65 4.86 3.10
CA TYR A 168 -9.49 4.02 3.46
C TYR A 168 -8.88 3.28 2.26
N ALA A 169 -9.71 2.78 1.34
CA ALA A 169 -9.25 2.08 0.14
C ALA A 169 -8.60 3.02 -0.87
N GLU A 170 -9.06 4.28 -0.94
CA GLU A 170 -8.43 5.31 -1.75
C GLU A 170 -7.02 5.62 -1.21
N VAL A 171 -6.89 5.82 0.11
CA VAL A 171 -5.59 6.05 0.74
C VAL A 171 -4.65 4.87 0.54
N GLN A 172 -5.14 3.64 0.65
CA GLN A 172 -4.34 2.45 0.31
C GLN A 172 -3.85 2.52 -1.14
N GLY A 173 -4.71 2.86 -2.09
CA GLY A 173 -4.33 3.00 -3.50
C GLY A 173 -3.30 4.10 -3.75
N ILE A 174 -3.37 5.23 -3.02
CA ILE A 174 -2.36 6.29 -3.07
C ILE A 174 -1.01 5.76 -2.59
N LEU A 175 -0.98 5.06 -1.45
CA LEU A 175 0.24 4.53 -0.85
C LEU A 175 0.89 3.42 -1.70
N ASP A 176 0.08 2.55 -2.31
CA ASP A 176 0.54 1.51 -3.23
C ASP A 176 1.25 2.11 -4.47
N GLY A 177 0.94 3.37 -4.81
CA GLY A 177 1.57 4.14 -5.88
C GLY A 177 2.95 4.71 -5.54
N ASN A 178 3.49 4.47 -4.34
CA ASN A 178 4.75 5.05 -3.83
C ASN A 178 4.80 6.59 -4.01
N PRO A 179 3.90 7.32 -3.34
CA PRO A 179 3.68 8.75 -3.58
C PRO A 179 4.78 9.65 -3.00
N LEU A 180 5.65 9.08 -2.16
CA LEU A 180 6.69 9.80 -1.43
C LEU A 180 7.97 9.91 -2.28
N GLU A 181 8.40 11.14 -2.51
CA GLU A 181 9.72 11.46 -3.03
C GLU A 181 10.50 12.26 -1.98
N VAL A 182 11.79 11.97 -1.82
CA VAL A 182 12.64 12.52 -0.75
C VAL A 182 13.91 13.14 -1.33
N TRP A 183 14.51 14.08 -0.60
CA TRP A 183 15.83 14.60 -0.89
C TRP A 183 16.67 14.74 0.38
N ASP A 184 17.98 14.71 0.17
CA ASP A 184 18.98 14.89 1.22
C ASP A 184 19.02 16.36 1.66
N LEU A 185 18.87 16.61 2.96
CA LEU A 185 18.85 17.97 3.51
C LEU A 185 20.23 18.61 3.44
N HIS A 186 21.30 17.82 3.52
CA HIS A 186 22.66 18.33 3.46
C HIS A 186 23.19 18.53 2.02
N LYS A 187 22.38 18.24 1.00
CA LYS A 187 22.74 18.42 -0.42
C LYS A 187 21.89 19.45 -1.15
N ALA A 188 20.91 20.06 -0.49
CA ALA A 188 20.10 21.15 -1.04
C ALA A 188 20.90 22.48 -1.02
N THR A 189 21.83 22.63 -1.97
CA THR A 189 22.54 23.89 -2.28
C THR A 189 22.60 24.12 -3.77
#